data_AF-A0A0R1VLJ8-F1
#
_entry.id   AF-A0A0R1VLJ8-F1
#
_cell.length_a   1.000
_cell.length_b   1.000
_cell.length_c   1.000
_cell.angle_alpha   90.00
_cell.angle_beta   90.00
_cell.angle_gamma   90.00
#
_symmetry.space_group_name_H-M   'P 1'
#
loop_
_entity.id
_entity.type
_entity.pdbx_description
1 polymer ?
#
loop_
_entity_poly.entity_id
_entity_poly.type
_entity_poly.pdbx_seq_one_letter_code
_entity_poly.pdbx_strand_id
1 'polypeptide(L)'
;MGIGMGYAAGVAVETGKPVIALEGDSAFGFDAMDIETICRYNLPVIVVVINNGGIYKGTSHSTAVEVDRPDPTKLDIDAHYDMLATAFGGDGYFVEKPDEFQVALQKAYAAGKPAIINVKIDPNMGAESGHIGNLNPDIRDKSNN
;
A
#
# COMPACT_ATOMS: atom_id res chain seq x y z
N MET A 1 -6.98 -4.81 -8.13
CA MET A 1 -5.65 -4.89 -7.49
C MET A 1 -4.64 -5.28 -8.55
N GLY A 2 -3.39 -4.80 -8.48
CA GLY A 2 -2.33 -5.16 -9.42
C GLY A 2 -2.26 -4.37 -10.73
N ILE A 3 -2.70 -3.11 -10.73
CA ILE A 3 -2.50 -2.20 -11.87
C ILE A 3 -1.56 -1.03 -11.52
N GLY A 4 -1.17 -0.92 -10.26
CA GLY A 4 -0.53 0.26 -9.69
C GLY A 4 0.84 0.51 -10.29
N MET A 5 1.68 -0.52 -10.32
CA MET A 5 3.06 -0.42 -10.79
C MET A 5 3.12 -0.20 -12.30
N GLY A 6 2.34 -0.96 -13.07
CA GLY A 6 2.23 -0.81 -14.52
C GLY A 6 1.72 0.57 -14.93
N TYR A 7 0.71 1.11 -14.23
CA TYR A 7 0.21 2.46 -14.48
C TYR A 7 1.24 3.52 -14.09
N ALA A 8 1.91 3.38 -12.94
CA ALA A 8 2.90 4.34 -12.50
C ALA A 8 4.09 4.42 -13.46
N ALA A 9 4.61 3.27 -13.92
CA ALA A 9 5.65 3.22 -14.93
C ALA A 9 5.19 3.85 -16.25
N GLY A 10 3.99 3.52 -16.73
CA GLY A 10 3.43 4.09 -17.96
C GLY A 10 3.28 5.61 -17.91
N VAL A 11 2.75 6.15 -16.81
CA VAL A 11 2.61 7.61 -16.62
C VAL A 11 3.97 8.29 -16.54
N ALA A 12 4.94 7.71 -15.84
CA ALA A 12 6.29 8.26 -15.73
C ALA A 12 6.97 8.32 -17.12
N VAL A 13 6.82 7.27 -17.93
CA VAL A 13 7.34 7.22 -19.30
C VAL A 13 6.65 8.26 -20.20
N GLU A 14 5.32 8.32 -20.19
CA GLU A 14 4.55 9.18 -21.10
C GLU A 14 4.74 10.67 -20.77
N THR A 15 4.81 11.01 -19.48
CA THR A 15 4.82 12.42 -19.06
C THR A 15 6.20 12.96 -18.73
N GLY A 16 7.18 12.08 -18.45
CA GLY A 16 8.48 12.45 -17.92
C GLY A 16 8.44 13.10 -16.53
N LYS A 17 7.30 13.05 -15.83
CA LYS A 17 7.10 13.66 -14.52
C LYS A 17 7.26 12.64 -13.39
N PRO A 18 7.64 13.07 -12.18
CA PRO A 18 7.58 12.21 -10.99
C PRO A 18 6.17 11.69 -10.74
N VAL A 19 6.07 10.41 -10.36
CA VAL A 19 4.80 9.73 -10.05
C VAL A 19 4.83 9.23 -8.62
N ILE A 20 3.74 9.41 -7.89
CA ILE A 20 3.52 8.79 -6.58
C ILE A 20 2.42 7.75 -6.74
N ALA A 21 2.77 6.48 -6.53
CA ALA A 21 1.81 5.37 -6.47
C ALA A 21 1.44 5.13 -5.02
N LEU A 22 0.15 5.20 -4.67
CA LEU A 22 -0.35 4.92 -3.32
C LEU A 22 -1.04 3.56 -3.32
N GLU A 23 -0.42 2.58 -2.68
CA GLU A 23 -0.83 1.18 -2.74
C GLU A 23 -1.18 0.65 -1.35
N GLY A 24 -2.22 -0.17 -1.25
CA GLY A 24 -2.35 -1.05 -0.08
C GLY A 24 -1.34 -2.21 -0.18
N ASP A 25 -0.85 -2.71 0.94
CA ASP A 25 0.08 -3.86 1.01
C ASP A 25 -0.39 -5.09 0.20
N SER A 26 -1.67 -5.46 0.31
CA SER A 26 -2.25 -6.54 -0.50
C SER A 26 -2.27 -6.19 -1.99
N ALA A 27 -2.64 -4.95 -2.34
CA ALA A 27 -2.74 -4.52 -3.72
C ALA A 27 -1.37 -4.50 -4.42
N PHE A 28 -0.36 -3.99 -3.72
CA PHE A 28 1.03 -3.97 -4.15
C PHE A 28 1.57 -5.37 -4.43
N GLY A 29 1.18 -6.37 -3.61
CA GLY A 29 1.63 -7.75 -3.80
C GLY A 29 1.31 -8.37 -5.17
N PHE A 30 0.34 -7.83 -5.93
CA PHE A 30 -0.02 -8.35 -7.25
C PHE A 30 0.98 -7.97 -8.35
N ASP A 31 1.64 -6.83 -8.24
CA ASP A 31 2.54 -6.28 -9.25
C ASP A 31 3.86 -5.74 -8.68
N ALA A 32 4.18 -6.03 -7.41
CA ALA A 32 5.36 -5.53 -6.71
C ALA A 32 6.69 -5.76 -7.44
N MET A 33 6.83 -6.86 -8.20
CA MET A 33 8.06 -7.17 -8.94
C MET A 33 8.37 -6.18 -10.05
N ASP A 34 7.39 -5.40 -10.51
CA ASP A 34 7.60 -4.32 -11.48
C ASP A 34 8.47 -3.18 -10.90
N ILE A 35 8.72 -3.17 -9.58
CA ILE A 35 9.74 -2.27 -9.00
C ILE A 35 11.12 -2.50 -9.61
N GLU A 36 11.47 -3.75 -10.00
CA GLU A 36 12.70 -4.02 -10.76
C GLU A 36 12.70 -3.25 -12.08
N THR A 37 11.57 -3.25 -12.78
CA THR A 37 11.42 -2.55 -14.07
C THR A 37 11.57 -1.04 -13.88
N ILE A 38 10.89 -0.48 -12.89
CA ILE A 38 11.02 0.93 -12.52
C ILE A 38 12.48 1.28 -12.19
N CYS A 39 13.18 0.41 -11.45
CA CYS A 39 14.59 0.59 -11.10
C CYS A 39 15.52 0.54 -12.32
N ARG A 40 15.38 -0.49 -13.15
CA ARG A 40 16.20 -0.69 -14.36
C ARG A 40 16.08 0.45 -15.36
N TYR A 41 14.89 1.06 -15.48
CA TYR A 41 14.68 2.25 -16.32
C TYR A 41 14.91 3.58 -15.59
N ASN A 42 15.27 3.55 -14.29
CA ASN A 42 15.47 4.72 -13.45
C ASN A 42 14.30 5.73 -13.53
N LEU A 43 13.06 5.22 -13.49
CA LEU A 43 11.88 6.06 -13.58
C LEU A 43 11.65 6.80 -12.24
N PRO A 44 11.21 8.08 -12.25
CA PRO A 44 11.00 8.86 -11.03
C PRO A 44 9.68 8.47 -10.33
N VAL A 45 9.54 7.20 -9.96
CA VAL A 45 8.35 6.66 -9.28
C VAL A 45 8.65 6.43 -7.81
N ILE A 46 7.79 6.98 -6.96
CA ILE A 46 7.78 6.75 -5.51
C ILE A 46 6.54 5.92 -5.20
N VAL A 47 6.73 4.71 -4.71
CA VAL A 47 5.64 3.85 -4.25
C VAL A 47 5.48 4.04 -2.75
N VAL A 48 4.28 4.42 -2.31
CA VAL A 48 3.91 4.50 -0.91
C VAL A 48 3.02 3.30 -0.60
N VAL A 49 3.57 2.33 0.12
CA VAL A 49 2.82 1.14 0.55
C VAL A 49 2.21 1.43 1.91
N ILE A 50 0.88 1.39 1.98
CA ILE A 50 0.11 1.48 3.21
C ILE A 50 -0.02 0.07 3.78
N ASN A 51 0.84 -0.24 4.75
CA ASN A 51 0.95 -1.55 5.37
C ASN A 51 0.16 -1.58 6.68
N ASN A 52 -1.06 -2.12 6.61
CA ASN A 52 -1.83 -2.47 7.80
C ASN A 52 -1.79 -3.98 8.10
N GLY A 53 -1.01 -4.75 7.34
CA GLY A 53 -0.85 -6.19 7.50
C GLY A 53 -2.04 -6.99 6.96
N GLY A 54 -2.75 -6.52 5.93
CA GLY A 54 -3.88 -7.30 5.41
C GLY A 54 -4.80 -6.67 4.37
N ILE A 55 -5.75 -7.50 3.91
CA ILE A 55 -6.84 -7.08 3.03
C ILE A 55 -7.89 -6.38 3.90
N TYR A 56 -8.13 -5.10 3.63
CA TYR A 56 -8.96 -4.18 4.43
C TYR A 56 -8.43 -3.86 5.83
N LYS A 57 -8.04 -4.87 6.63
CA LYS A 57 -7.46 -4.77 7.98
C LYS A 57 -6.47 -5.91 8.22
N GLY A 58 -5.49 -5.69 9.09
CA GLY A 58 -4.57 -6.75 9.54
C GLY A 58 -5.00 -7.50 10.80
N THR A 59 -6.15 -7.14 11.38
CA THR A 59 -6.73 -7.88 12.52
C THR A 59 -7.62 -9.02 12.09
N SER A 60 -7.65 -10.11 12.87
CA SER A 60 -8.49 -11.27 12.56
C SER A 60 -9.97 -11.01 12.87
N HIS A 61 -10.84 -11.63 12.07
CA HIS A 61 -12.28 -11.70 12.36
C HIS A 61 -12.63 -12.82 13.36
N SER A 62 -11.72 -13.77 13.58
CA SER A 62 -11.96 -14.93 14.42
C SER A 62 -11.45 -14.73 15.84
N THR A 63 -12.32 -14.86 16.83
CA THR A 63 -11.94 -15.08 18.24
C THR A 63 -11.62 -16.55 18.52
N ALA A 64 -11.94 -17.45 17.59
CA ALA A 64 -11.62 -18.86 17.66
C ALA A 64 -10.21 -19.07 17.08
N VAL A 65 -9.29 -19.42 17.96
CA VAL A 65 -7.93 -19.80 17.63
C VAL A 65 -7.98 -21.17 16.93
N GLU A 66 -8.30 -21.22 15.63
CA GLU A 66 -7.78 -22.30 14.80
C GLU A 66 -6.30 -22.01 14.60
N VAL A 67 -5.49 -22.50 15.55
CA VAL A 67 -4.04 -22.25 15.71
C VAL A 67 -3.24 -22.52 14.43
N ASP A 68 -3.78 -23.30 13.49
CA ASP A 68 -3.06 -23.85 12.34
C ASP A 68 -3.41 -23.24 10.98
N ARG A 69 -4.23 -22.17 10.90
CA ARG A 69 -4.59 -21.56 9.60
C ARG A 69 -4.34 -20.06 9.54
N PRO A 70 -3.61 -19.56 8.52
CA PRO A 70 -3.54 -18.13 8.23
C PRO A 70 -4.95 -17.59 7.97
N ASP A 71 -5.29 -16.47 8.62
CA ASP A 71 -6.53 -15.76 8.35
C ASP A 71 -6.55 -15.31 6.87
N PRO A 72 -7.63 -15.55 6.10
CA PRO A 72 -7.69 -15.24 4.67
C PRO A 72 -7.39 -13.78 4.32
N THR A 73 -7.56 -12.85 5.26
CA THR A 73 -7.29 -11.43 5.04
C THR A 73 -5.98 -10.95 5.65
N LYS A 74 -5.22 -11.80 6.37
CA LYS A 74 -3.96 -11.37 6.99
C LYS A 74 -2.77 -11.50 6.07
N LEU A 75 -1.94 -10.46 6.13
CA LEU A 75 -0.56 -10.45 5.67
C LEU A 75 0.36 -10.24 6.87
N ASP A 76 1.67 -10.18 6.61
CA ASP A 76 2.65 -9.88 7.66
C ASP A 76 2.76 -8.36 7.86
N ILE A 77 2.37 -7.88 9.03
CA ILE A 77 2.45 -6.46 9.38
C ILE A 77 3.90 -5.96 9.53
N ASP A 78 4.84 -6.86 9.79
CA ASP A 78 6.27 -6.55 9.92
C ASP A 78 7.01 -6.75 8.58
N ALA A 79 6.28 -6.95 7.48
CA ALA A 79 6.87 -7.02 6.15
C ALA A 79 7.57 -5.70 5.76
N HIS A 80 8.83 -5.83 5.33
CA HIS A 80 9.67 -4.73 4.87
C HIS A 80 9.65 -4.59 3.35
N TYR A 81 8.52 -4.13 2.79
CA TYR A 81 8.37 -3.90 1.35
C TYR A 81 9.39 -2.90 0.78
N ASP A 82 9.86 -1.97 1.59
CA ASP A 82 10.92 -1.00 1.29
C ASP A 82 12.24 -1.65 0.87
N MET A 83 12.54 -2.85 1.36
CA MET A 83 13.75 -3.58 0.98
C MET A 83 13.73 -4.04 -0.47
N LEU A 84 12.56 -4.21 -1.09
CA LEU A 84 12.45 -4.58 -2.50
C LEU A 84 13.06 -3.51 -3.41
N ALA A 85 12.86 -2.22 -3.11
CA ALA A 85 13.50 -1.14 -3.86
C ALA A 85 15.03 -1.22 -3.75
N THR A 86 15.53 -1.43 -2.53
CA THR A 86 16.98 -1.54 -2.26
C THR A 86 17.61 -2.70 -3.02
N ALA A 87 16.90 -3.84 -3.13
CA ALA A 87 17.38 -5.02 -3.86
C ALA A 87 17.68 -4.75 -5.34
N PHE A 88 17.00 -3.76 -5.95
CA PHE A 88 17.18 -3.38 -7.35
C PHE A 88 17.87 -2.01 -7.54
N GLY A 89 18.41 -1.42 -6.46
CA GLY A 89 19.17 -0.17 -6.50
C GLY A 89 18.35 1.12 -6.35
N GLY A 90 17.05 1.02 -6.05
CA GLY A 90 16.20 2.14 -5.61
C GLY A 90 16.39 2.47 -4.12
N ASP A 91 15.67 3.49 -3.65
CA ASP A 91 15.64 3.82 -2.22
C ASP A 91 14.50 3.10 -1.47
N GLY A 92 14.80 2.55 -0.31
CA GLY A 92 13.82 2.04 0.65
C GLY A 92 13.69 2.92 1.88
N TYR A 93 12.46 3.21 2.31
CA TYR A 93 12.17 3.89 3.57
C TYR A 93 11.09 3.11 4.33
N PHE A 94 11.36 2.81 5.60
CA PHE A 94 10.36 2.27 6.53
C PHE A 94 9.99 3.35 7.54
N VAL A 95 8.69 3.61 7.72
CA VAL A 95 8.19 4.68 8.60
C VAL A 95 6.97 4.22 9.40
N GLU A 96 6.87 4.69 10.64
CA GLU A 96 5.77 4.36 11.55
C GLU A 96 5.04 5.62 12.06
N LYS A 97 5.58 6.82 11.77
CA LYS A 97 5.01 8.10 12.21
C LYS A 97 4.80 9.10 11.07
N PRO A 98 3.82 10.01 11.18
CA PRO A 98 3.58 11.06 10.18
C PRO A 98 4.81 11.93 9.88
N ASP A 99 5.58 12.31 10.91
CA ASP A 99 6.78 13.15 10.72
C ASP A 99 7.89 12.39 9.96
N GLU A 100 8.03 11.09 10.22
CA GLU A 100 8.97 10.21 9.51
C GLU A 100 8.56 10.07 8.04
N PHE A 101 7.26 9.90 7.78
CA PHE A 101 6.72 9.88 6.42
C PHE A 101 6.98 11.18 5.67
N GLN A 102 6.76 12.33 6.30
CA GLN A 102 7.02 13.63 5.68
C GLN A 102 8.49 13.76 5.25
N VAL A 103 9.41 13.36 6.12
CA VAL A 103 10.86 13.37 5.83
C VAL A 103 11.21 12.37 4.72
N ALA A 104 10.67 11.15 4.75
CA ALA A 104 10.93 10.13 3.73
C ALA A 104 10.43 10.58 2.35
N LEU A 105 9.21 11.13 2.28
CA LEU A 105 8.63 11.61 1.04
C LEU A 105 9.44 12.77 0.43
N GLN A 106 9.87 13.72 1.25
CA GLN A 106 10.73 14.82 0.80
C GLN A 106 12.07 14.30 0.24
N LYS A 107 12.70 13.33 0.90
CA LYS A 107 13.95 12.71 0.43
C LYS A 107 13.75 11.96 -0.88
N ALA A 108 12.74 11.09 -0.96
CA ALA A 108 12.44 10.32 -2.16
C ALA A 108 12.13 11.23 -3.35
N TYR A 109 11.33 12.29 -3.14
CA TYR A 109 11.01 13.27 -4.17
C TYR A 109 12.23 14.06 -4.65
N ALA A 110 13.07 14.53 -3.72
CA ALA A 110 14.28 15.26 -4.06
C ALA A 110 15.34 14.39 -4.76
N ALA A 111 15.38 13.09 -4.46
CA ALA A 111 16.32 12.16 -5.09
C ALA A 111 16.02 11.92 -6.58
N GLY A 112 14.76 12.09 -7.01
CA GLY A 112 14.36 11.97 -8.41
C GLY A 112 14.59 10.58 -9.00
N LYS A 113 14.63 9.54 -8.15
CA LYS A 113 14.91 8.15 -8.52
C LYS A 113 13.86 7.20 -7.90
N PRO A 114 13.80 5.94 -8.35
CA PRO A 114 12.88 4.94 -7.83
C PRO A 114 12.96 4.81 -6.31
N ALA A 115 11.80 4.78 -5.64
CA ALA A 115 11.73 4.56 -4.20
C ALA A 115 10.49 3.79 -3.76
N ILE A 116 10.60 3.03 -2.66
CA ILE A 116 9.47 2.53 -1.88
C ILE A 116 9.51 3.15 -0.48
N ILE A 117 8.39 3.72 -0.05
CA ILE A 117 8.12 4.15 1.32
C ILE A 117 7.08 3.20 1.90
N ASN A 118 7.51 2.30 2.78
CA ASN A 118 6.66 1.38 3.52
C ASN A 118 6.16 2.08 4.79
N VAL A 119 4.87 2.37 4.82
CA VAL A 119 4.20 3.08 5.91
C VAL A 119 3.41 2.06 6.72
N LYS A 120 3.95 1.67 7.87
CA LYS A 120 3.24 0.80 8.81
C LYS A 120 2.17 1.62 9.51
N ILE A 121 0.92 1.16 9.44
CA ILE A 121 -0.23 1.77 10.10
C ILE A 121 -0.90 0.77 11.06
N ASP A 122 -1.77 1.27 11.94
CA ASP A 122 -2.52 0.42 12.87
C ASP A 122 -3.32 -0.65 12.09
N PRO A 123 -3.19 -1.96 12.42
CA PRO A 123 -3.89 -3.03 11.72
C PRO A 123 -5.43 -2.94 11.80
N ASN A 124 -5.96 -2.16 12.76
CA ASN A 124 -7.40 -1.90 12.88
C ASN A 124 -7.89 -0.80 11.94
N MET A 125 -6.98 0.01 11.37
CA MET A 125 -7.32 1.06 10.42
C MET A 125 -7.78 0.43 9.10
N GLY A 126 -9.04 0.71 8.77
CA GLY A 126 -9.71 0.21 7.57
C GLY A 126 -11.17 -0.12 7.85
N ALA A 127 -11.93 -0.38 6.80
CA ALA A 127 -13.28 -0.91 6.89
C ALA A 127 -13.42 -2.03 5.85
N GLU A 128 -13.90 -3.19 6.29
CA GLU A 128 -14.15 -4.29 5.37
C GLU A 128 -15.28 -3.89 4.40
N SER A 129 -14.97 -3.96 3.11
CA SER A 129 -15.96 -3.68 2.06
C SER A 129 -17.03 -4.77 2.03
N GLY A 130 -18.21 -4.46 1.49
CA GLY A 130 -19.38 -5.35 1.54
C GLY A 130 -20.43 -4.95 2.58
N HIS A 131 -20.08 -4.07 3.52
CA HIS A 131 -21.03 -3.39 4.42
C HIS A 131 -21.61 -2.10 3.79
N ILE A 132 -22.03 -2.18 2.51
CA ILE A 132 -22.51 -1.00 1.76
C ILE A 132 -23.89 -0.51 2.24
N GLY A 133 -24.55 -1.22 3.15
CA GLY A 133 -25.84 -0.81 3.73
C GLY A 133 -25.80 0.59 4.35
N ASN A 134 -24.67 1.00 4.92
CA ASN A 134 -24.51 2.34 5.51
C ASN A 134 -24.24 3.45 4.48
N LEU A 135 -23.97 3.08 3.23
CA LEU A 135 -23.77 3.98 2.09
C LEU A 135 -24.97 3.95 1.12
N ASN A 136 -26.00 3.16 1.41
CA ASN A 136 -27.26 3.19 0.67
C ASN A 136 -28.15 4.31 1.23
N PRO A 137 -28.36 5.42 0.48
CA PRO A 137 -29.18 6.54 0.94
C PRO A 137 -30.62 6.12 1.29
N ASP A 138 -31.15 5.05 0.68
CA ASP A 138 -32.52 4.57 0.87
C ASP A 138 -32.78 3.87 2.21
N ILE A 139 -31.72 3.54 2.98
CA ILE A 139 -31.86 2.85 4.27
C ILE A 139 -32.04 3.86 5.43
N ARG A 140 -31.88 5.16 5.19
CA ARG A 140 -32.07 6.21 6.22
C ARG A 140 -33.53 6.51 6.57
N ASP A 141 -34.50 5.94 5.87
CA ASP A 141 -35.93 6.26 6.04
C ASP A 141 -36.80 5.03 6.37
N LYS A 142 -36.42 4.27 7.40
CA LYS A 142 -37.28 3.20 7.97
C LYS A 142 -37.48 3.27 9.48
N SER A 143 -37.26 4.43 10.09
CA SER A 143 -37.56 4.66 11.51
C SER A 143 -38.69 5.67 11.76
N ASN A 144 -39.52 5.96 10.76
CA ASN A 144 -40.78 6.70 10.92
C ASN A 144 -41.97 5.91 10.32
N ASN A 145 -42.25 4.73 10.88
CA ASN A 145 -43.62 4.19 11.00
C ASN A 145 -43.66 3.06 12.04
#